data_AF-A0A2V8SUW1-F1
#
_entry.id   AF-A0A2V8SUW1-F1
#
_cell.length_a   1.000
_cell.length_b   1.000
_cell.length_c   1.000
_cell.angle_alpha   90.00
_cell.angle_beta   90.00
_cell.angle_gamma   90.00
#
_symmetry.space_group_name_H-M   'P 1'
#
loop_
_entity.id
_entity.type
_entity.pdbx_description
1 polymer ?
#
loop_
_entity_poly.entity_id
_entity_poly.type
_entity_poly.pdbx_seq_one_letter_code
_entity_poly.pdbx_strand_id
1 'polypeptide(L)' 'MRQYLLTILILLPVVGALAVAAYGFVPGARRSNYRVVALLFSLATFAASLLLLGAPVAMGTTNTFHFVEDIPWI' A
#
# COMPACT_ATOMS: atom_id res chain seq x y z
N MET A 1 -10.52 -5.56 11.39
CA MET A 1 -9.44 -6.15 10.55
C MET A 1 -9.38 -5.54 9.15
N ARG A 2 -10.50 -5.39 8.43
CA ARG A 2 -10.53 -4.87 7.05
C ARG A 2 -10.19 -3.37 6.91
N GLN A 3 -10.60 -2.54 7.87
CA GLN A 3 -10.20 -1.13 7.95
C GLN A 3 -8.67 -0.99 8.00
N TYR A 4 -8.02 -1.72 8.91
CA TYR A 4 -6.56 -1.75 9.00
C TYR A 4 -5.87 -2.20 7.70
N LEU A 5 -6.50 -3.07 6.89
CA LEU A 5 -5.96 -3.48 5.60
C LEU A 5 -5.99 -2.34 4.56
N LEU A 6 -7.06 -1.56 4.53
CA LEU A 6 -7.14 -0.35 3.68
C LEU A 6 -6.12 0.69 4.12
N THR A 7 -6.05 0.97 5.42
CA THR A 7 -5.05 1.89 5.98
C THR A 7 -3.62 1.44 5.64
N ILE A 8 -3.31 0.14 5.76
CA ILE A 8 -1.99 -0.42 5.38
C ILE A 8 -1.75 -0.25 3.88
N LEU A 9 -2.73 -0.54 3.02
CA LEU A 9 -2.59 -0.40 1.57
C LEU A 9 -2.37 1.04 1.11
N ILE A 10 -2.95 2.00 1.83
CA ILE A 10 -2.76 3.43 1.57
C ILE A 10 -1.38 3.90 2.09
N LEU A 11 -0.96 3.44 3.26
CA LEU A 11 0.28 3.89 3.89
C LEU A 11 1.55 3.18 3.37
N LEU A 12 1.45 1.92 2.95
CA LEU A 12 2.62 1.12 2.54
C LEU A 12 3.39 1.74 1.36
N PRO A 13 2.75 2.30 0.32
CA PRO A 13 3.44 3.04 -0.74
C PRO A 13 4.13 4.30 -0.22
N VAL A 14 3.51 5.02 0.72
CA VAL A 14 4.07 6.23 1.34
C VAL A 14 5.32 5.87 2.14
N VAL A 15 5.25 4.82 2.94
CA VAL A 15 6.40 4.29 3.70
C VAL A 15 7.50 3.81 2.74
N GLY A 16 7.14 3.15 1.64
CA GLY A 16 8.10 2.75 0.61
C GLY A 16 8.82 3.93 -0.03
N ALA A 17 8.11 5.01 -0.35
CA ALA A 17 8.70 6.23 -0.88
C ALA A 17 9.64 6.90 0.14
N LEU A 18 9.24 6.96 1.40
CA LEU A 18 10.09 7.47 2.49
C LEU A 18 11.33 6.59 2.70
N ALA A 19 11.21 5.27 2.60
CA ALA A 19 12.33 4.35 2.71
C ALA A 19 13.35 4.53 1.57
N VAL A 20 12.88 4.75 0.34
CA VAL A 20 13.73 5.07 -0.82
C VAL A 20 14.43 6.42 -0.63
N ALA A 21 13.72 7.43 -0.13
CA ALA A 21 14.31 8.73 0.18
C ALA A 21 15.36 8.65 1.30
N ALA A 22 15.06 7.90 2.38
CA ALA A 22 15.95 7.66 3.50
C ALA A 22 17.21 6.87 3.09
N TYR A 23 17.09 5.95 2.14
CA TYR A 23 18.22 5.21 1.58
C TYR A 23 19.25 6.14 0.91
N GLY A 24 18.82 7.32 0.48
CA GLY A 24 19.67 8.43 0.03
C GLY A 24 20.78 8.83 1.00
N PHE A 25 20.55 8.67 2.30
CA PHE A 25 21.47 9.08 3.35
C PHE A 25 22.44 7.97 3.78
N VAL A 26 22.33 6.77 3.22
CA VAL A 26 23.19 5.63 3.58
C VAL A 26 24.55 5.74 2.88
N PRO A 27 25.68 5.75 3.61
CA PRO A 27 27.01 5.74 3.03
C PRO A 27 27.22 4.48 2.16
N GLY A 28 27.55 4.65 0.88
CA GLY A 28 27.72 3.52 -0.05
C GLY A 28 26.44 3.08 -0.78
N ALA A 29 25.36 3.87 -0.74
CA ALA A 29 24.12 3.59 -1.45
C ALA A 29 24.34 3.41 -2.97
N ARG A 30 24.26 2.15 -3.44
CA ARG A 30 24.32 1.84 -4.87
C ARG A 30 22.97 2.03 -5.52
N ARG A 31 22.95 2.56 -6.75
CA ARG A 31 21.74 2.73 -7.58
C ARG A 31 20.89 1.45 -7.71
N SER A 32 21.50 0.26 -7.71
CA SER A 32 20.76 -1.02 -7.78
C SER A 32 19.85 -1.23 -6.57
N ASN A 33 20.26 -0.76 -5.39
CA ASN A 33 19.56 -1.05 -4.14
C ASN A 33 18.27 -0.23 -4.03
N TYR A 34 18.22 0.98 -4.58
CA TYR A 34 16.99 1.77 -4.70
C TYR A 34 15.90 1.03 -5.48
N ARG A 35 16.29 0.35 -6.57
CA ARG A 35 15.35 -0.43 -7.39
C ARG A 35 14.80 -1.63 -6.62
N VAL A 36 15.64 -2.30 -5.85
CA VAL A 36 15.24 -3.45 -5.02
C VAL A 36 14.28 -3.00 -3.92
N VAL A 37 14.58 -1.90 -3.21
CA VAL A 37 13.70 -1.35 -2.18
C VAL A 37 12.34 -0.97 -2.76
N ALA A 38 12.33 -0.22 -3.87
CA ALA A 38 11.07 0.15 -4.54
C ALA A 38 10.26 -1.07 -5.01
N LEU A 39 10.94 -2.09 -5.54
CA LEU A 39 10.31 -3.33 -5.99
C LEU A 39 9.68 -4.09 -4.82
N LEU A 40 10.39 -4.23 -3.70
CA LEU A 40 9.87 -4.90 -2.51
C LEU A 40 8.59 -4.25 -1.98
N PHE A 41 8.56 -2.92 -1.86
CA PHE A 41 7.36 -2.21 -1.41
C PHE A 41 6.21 -2.30 -2.40
N SER A 42 6.50 -2.25 -3.71
CA SER A 42 5.48 -2.43 -4.75
C SER A 42 4.88 -3.83 -4.72
N LEU A 43 5.73 -4.85 -4.58
CA LEU A 43 5.31 -6.25 -4.50
C LEU A 43 4.50 -6.52 -3.22
N ALA A 44 4.92 -5.96 -2.09
CA ALA A 44 4.21 -6.07 -0.83
C ALA A 44 2.84 -5.37 -0.88
N THR A 45 2.76 -4.19 -1.51
CA THR A 45 1.48 -3.48 -1.72
C THR A 45 0.55 -4.29 -2.61
N PHE A 46 1.07 -4.85 -3.69
CA PHE A 46 0.30 -5.73 -4.58
C PHE A 46 -0.18 -7.00 -3.85
N ALA A 47 0.70 -7.67 -3.10
CA ALA A 47 0.31 -8.86 -2.34
C ALA A 47 -0.76 -8.55 -1.28
N ALA A 48 -0.66 -7.40 -0.61
CA ALA A 48 -1.67 -6.94 0.32
C ALA A 48 -3.00 -6.61 -0.37
N SER A 49 -2.97 -6.11 -1.62
CA SER A 49 -4.20 -5.78 -2.35
C SER A 49 -4.95 -7.04 -2.79
N LEU A 50 -4.24 -8.16 -3.03
CA LEU A 50 -4.86 -9.45 -3.29
C LEU A 50 -5.75 -9.94 -2.14
N LEU A 51 -5.42 -9.58 -0.89
CA LEU A 51 -6.27 -9.90 0.26
C LEU A 51 -7.64 -9.20 0.22
N LEU A 52 -7.79 -8.13 -0.57
CA LEU A 52 -9.09 -7.50 -0.81
C LEU A 52 -9.98 -8.32 -1.75
N LEU A 53 -9.42 -9.13 -2.66
CA LEU A 53 -10.20 -9.97 -3.57
C LEU A 53 -10.88 -11.16 -2.88
N GLY A 54 -10.34 -11.62 -1.76
CA GLY A 54 -10.95 -12.70 -0.96
C GLY A 54 -12.19 -12.26 -0.17
N ALA A 55 -12.53 -10.97 -0.18
CA ALA A 55 -13.79 -10.50 0.38
C ALA A 55 -14.96 -10.99 -0.48
N PRO A 56 -16.09 -11.42 0.14
CA PRO A 56 -17.30 -11.69 -0.64
C PRO A 56 -17.73 -10.39 -1.33
N VAL A 57 -17.38 -10.27 -2.61
CA VAL A 57 -17.93 -9.26 -3.50
C VAL A 57 -19.38 -9.68 -3.69
N ALA A 58 -20.30 -9.00 -3.02
CA ALA A 58 -21.71 -9.16 -3.35
C ALA A 58 -21.85 -8.75 -4.82
N MET A 59 -21.88 -9.74 -5.71
CA MET A 59 -22.13 -9.62 -7.15
C MET A 59 -23.61 -9.24 -7.36
N GLY A 60 -24.05 -8.12 -6.78
CA GLY A 60 -25.46 -7.81 -6.65
C GLY A 60 -25.75 -6.38 -6.17
N THR A 61 -26.11 -5.54 -7.13
CA THR A 61 -27.19 -4.53 -7.04
C THR A 61 -27.08 -3.33 -6.09
N THR A 62 -25.90 -2.97 -5.57
CA THR A 62 -25.73 -1.68 -4.89
C THR A 62 -24.66 -0.84 -5.58
N ASN A 63 -25.07 0.31 -6.13
CA ASN A 63 -24.22 1.28 -6.82
C ASN A 63 -23.34 2.09 -5.83
N THR A 64 -22.78 1.42 -4.82
CA THR A 64 -22.14 2.02 -3.64
C THR A 64 -20.70 1.53 -3.52
N PHE A 65 -19.80 2.39 -3.04
CA PHE A 65 -18.40 2.02 -2.79
C PHE A 65 -18.30 0.92 -1.72
N HIS A 66 -17.51 -0.12 -2.00
CA HIS A 66 -17.27 -1.24 -1.07
C HIS A 66 -16.13 -0.98 -0.08
N PHE A 67 -15.22 -0.05 -0.40
CA PHE A 67 -14.05 0.28 0.39
C PHE A 67 -14.07 1.79 0.64
N VAL A 68 -14.55 2.20 1.81
CA VAL A 68 -14.61 3.60 2.24
C VAL A 68 -13.94 3.70 3.60
N GLU A 69 -12.96 4.59 3.68
CA GLU A 69 -12.32 5.00 4.94
C GLU A 69 -12.47 6.52 5.03
N ASP A 70 -13.52 6.95 5.73
CA ASP A 70 -13.80 8.36 5.94
C ASP A 70 -13.03 8.85 7.17
N ILE A 71 -11.98 9.63 6.93
CA ILE A 71 -11.30 10.38 7.98
C ILE A 71 -11.88 11.79 7.97
N PRO A 72 -12.49 12.26 9.07
CA PRO A 72 -13.02 13.61 9.14
C PRO A 72 -11.86 14.60 8.96
N TRP A 73 -11.97 15.41 7.91
CA TRP A 73 -11.04 16.50 7.64
C TRP A 73 -11.85 17.79 7.80
N ILE A 74 -11.42 18.61 8.77
CA ILE A 74 -11.93 19.95 9.17
C ILE A 74 -13.40 20.23 8.85
#